data_AF-A0A832VPF1-F1
#
_entry.id   AF-A0A832VPF1-F1
#
_cell.length_a   1.000
_cell.length_b   1.000
_cell.length_c   1.000
_cell.angle_alpha   90.00
_cell.angle_beta   90.00
_cell.angle_gamma   90.00
#
_symmetry.space_group_name_H-M   'P 1'
#
loop_
_entity.id
_entity.type
_entity.pdbx_description
1 polymer ?
#
loop_
_entity_poly.entity_id
_entity_poly.type
_entity_poly.pdbx_seq_one_letter_code
_entity_poly.pdbx_strand_id
1 'polypeptide(L)'
;YFRFAAADTASEEFKPKAISLVLAGGLLSAFIGPEIVRSTTDAIDSTPYAGAYLAVIAINVIGSLGLLFLDIPTPPRKKKGEKSGRDLKEIFTQPKTVVAVICAMVSYAMMTLVMTSTTLAMTATGFTTAGAADVIRWHIIAMFAPSFFTGAIISRIGQLRVIMIGLTLLGIAAFISVSGDEVENFYFALIALGLGWNFGFIGATSLLTTTHTSEEQAKVQGLNDVLVSGLVTIASFGSGAILQIYGWEYVQYAMIPALSLAALAILWLAIKTRRARSIEPNFGGMR
;
A
#
# COMPACT_ATOMS: atom_id res chain seq x y z
N TYR A 1 -8.31 -5.98 2.52
CA TYR A 1 -9.33 -6.63 3.36
C TYR A 1 -9.43 -6.10 4.80
N PHE A 2 -8.65 -6.55 5.82
CA PHE A 2 -8.90 -6.18 7.23
C PHE A 2 -8.94 -4.67 7.51
N ARG A 3 -8.12 -3.89 6.82
CA ARG A 3 -8.12 -2.42 6.91
C ARG A 3 -9.46 -1.79 6.52
N PHE A 4 -10.18 -2.40 5.58
CA PHE A 4 -11.51 -1.96 5.17
C PHE A 4 -12.57 -2.42 6.17
N ALA A 5 -12.49 -3.66 6.67
CA ALA A 5 -13.40 -4.12 7.71
C ALA A 5 -13.37 -3.21 8.95
N ALA A 6 -12.19 -2.75 9.37
CA ALA A 6 -12.05 -1.78 10.46
C ALA A 6 -12.55 -0.37 10.09
N ALA A 7 -12.44 0.03 8.82
CA ALA A 7 -12.96 1.32 8.37
C ALA A 7 -14.50 1.31 8.31
N ASP A 8 -15.10 0.19 7.90
CA ASP A 8 -16.54 0.07 7.70
C ASP A 8 -17.31 0.05 9.03
N THR A 9 -16.65 -0.31 10.14
CA THR A 9 -17.23 -0.27 11.50
C THR A 9 -16.87 1.01 12.27
N ALA A 10 -16.00 1.86 11.71
CA ALA A 10 -15.57 3.11 12.33
C ALA A 10 -16.47 4.29 11.94
N SER A 11 -16.54 5.30 12.80
CA SER A 11 -17.14 6.59 12.44
C SER A 11 -16.36 7.25 11.29
N GLU A 12 -17.02 8.08 10.47
CA GLU A 12 -16.40 8.74 9.31
C GLU A 12 -15.09 9.48 9.66
N GLU A 13 -15.04 10.13 10.82
CA GLU A 13 -13.86 10.84 11.29
C GLU A 13 -12.72 9.89 11.73
N PHE A 14 -13.07 8.69 12.21
CA PHE A 14 -12.11 7.71 12.71
C PHE A 14 -11.60 6.75 11.63
N LYS A 15 -12.26 6.65 10.46
CA LYS A 15 -11.85 5.77 9.35
C LYS A 15 -10.36 5.83 9.00
N PRO A 16 -9.73 7.02 8.82
CA PRO A 16 -8.30 7.08 8.51
C PRO A 16 -7.43 6.48 9.62
N LYS A 17 -7.80 6.69 10.90
CA LYS A 17 -7.09 6.13 12.06
C LYS A 17 -7.28 4.62 12.15
N ALA A 18 -8.49 4.11 11.92
CA ALA A 18 -8.79 2.68 11.93
C ALA A 18 -7.96 1.91 10.89
N ILE A 19 -7.93 2.39 9.63
CA ILE A 19 -7.11 1.82 8.55
C ILE A 19 -5.63 1.79 8.97
N SER A 20 -5.15 2.91 9.50
CA SER A 20 -3.76 3.10 9.90
C SER A 20 -3.35 2.19 11.05
N LEU A 21 -4.18 2.03 12.09
CA LEU A 21 -3.90 1.17 13.23
C LEU A 21 -3.88 -0.32 12.86
N VAL A 22 -4.78 -0.77 11.98
CA VAL A 22 -4.75 -2.15 11.47
C VAL A 22 -3.43 -2.45 10.76
N LEU A 23 -2.95 -1.51 9.95
CA LEU A 23 -1.66 -1.66 9.26
C LEU A 23 -0.47 -1.55 10.23
N ALA A 24 -0.57 -0.75 11.30
CA ALA A 24 0.45 -0.67 12.34
C ALA A 24 0.74 -2.03 12.99
N GLY A 25 -0.25 -2.92 13.08
CA GLY A 25 -0.07 -4.30 13.56
C GLY A 25 0.95 -5.09 12.74
N GLY A 26 1.15 -4.74 11.47
CA GLY A 26 2.20 -5.29 10.61
C GLY A 26 3.62 -5.01 11.09
N LEU A 27 3.84 -4.03 11.99
CA LEU A 27 5.16 -3.69 12.51
C LEU A 27 5.84 -4.87 13.23
N LEU A 28 5.06 -5.73 13.89
CA LEU A 28 5.58 -6.91 14.57
C LEU A 28 6.32 -7.85 13.61
N SER A 29 5.92 -7.88 12.33
CA SER A 29 6.58 -8.70 11.31
C SER A 29 8.03 -8.31 11.07
N ALA A 30 8.41 -7.04 11.26
CA ALA A 30 9.79 -6.58 11.09
C ALA A 30 10.77 -7.25 12.07
N PHE A 31 10.28 -7.64 13.24
CA PHE A 31 11.09 -8.24 14.30
C PHE A 31 10.94 -9.75 14.34
N ILE A 32 9.70 -10.24 14.19
CA ILE A 32 9.39 -11.67 14.29
C ILE A 32 9.79 -12.42 13.01
N GLY A 33 9.56 -11.83 11.83
CA GLY A 33 9.78 -12.51 10.54
C GLY A 33 11.22 -12.98 10.34
N PRO A 34 12.22 -12.08 10.40
CA PRO A 34 13.62 -12.46 10.23
C PRO A 34 14.11 -13.49 11.25
N GLU A 35 13.67 -13.39 12.52
CA GLU A 35 14.10 -14.32 13.57
C GLU A 35 13.51 -15.73 13.35
N ILE A 36 12.26 -15.82 12.90
CA ILE A 36 11.66 -17.10 12.52
C ILE A 36 12.42 -17.71 11.35
N VAL A 37 12.69 -16.96 10.29
CA VAL A 37 13.44 -17.49 9.13
C VAL A 37 14.83 -17.97 9.58
N ARG A 38 15.57 -17.17 10.34
CA ARG A 38 16.91 -17.52 10.83
C ARG A 38 16.91 -18.79 11.68
N SER A 39 15.92 -18.95 12.55
CA SER A 39 15.84 -20.11 13.46
C SER A 39 15.29 -21.38 12.80
N THR A 40 14.65 -21.29 11.63
CA THR A 40 13.93 -22.42 11.01
C THR A 40 14.46 -22.83 9.64
N THR A 41 15.38 -22.06 9.04
CA THR A 41 15.90 -22.34 7.68
C THR A 41 16.58 -23.71 7.60
N ASP A 42 17.36 -24.06 8.63
CA ASP A 42 18.10 -25.32 8.73
C ASP A 42 17.46 -26.31 9.70
N ALA A 43 16.19 -26.10 10.11
CA ALA A 43 15.52 -26.98 11.08
C ALA A 43 15.21 -28.38 10.52
N ILE A 44 15.30 -28.57 9.20
CA ILE A 44 15.15 -29.86 8.52
C ILE A 44 16.39 -30.05 7.64
N ASP A 45 17.37 -30.78 8.18
CA ASP A 45 18.71 -30.97 7.57
C ASP A 45 18.68 -31.50 6.13
N SER A 46 17.64 -32.23 5.75
CA SER A 46 17.51 -32.84 4.42
C SER A 46 16.97 -31.90 3.35
N THR A 47 16.41 -30.74 3.69
CA THR A 47 15.69 -29.89 2.72
C THR A 47 15.76 -28.41 3.13
N PRO A 48 16.60 -27.61 2.47
CA PRO A 48 16.70 -26.17 2.75
C PRO A 48 15.34 -25.48 2.74
N TYR A 49 15.11 -24.58 3.71
CA TYR A 49 13.89 -23.79 3.89
C TYR A 49 12.61 -24.57 4.26
N ALA A 50 12.63 -25.91 4.31
CA ALA A 50 11.43 -26.68 4.66
C ALA A 50 10.88 -26.31 6.05
N GLY A 51 11.77 -26.12 7.04
CA GLY A 51 11.39 -25.64 8.37
C GLY A 51 10.76 -24.24 8.35
N ALA A 52 11.30 -23.33 7.55
CA ALA A 52 10.75 -21.99 7.37
C ALA A 52 9.33 -22.01 6.76
N TYR A 53 9.08 -22.88 5.77
CA TYR A 53 7.74 -23.06 5.22
C TYR A 53 6.75 -23.65 6.23
N LEU A 54 7.18 -24.60 7.08
CA LEU A 54 6.34 -25.10 8.18
C LEU A 54 5.99 -24.01 9.20
N ALA A 55 6.95 -23.15 9.54
CA ALA A 55 6.70 -22.00 10.41
C ALA A 55 5.67 -21.03 9.80
N VAL A 56 5.77 -20.75 8.49
CA VAL A 56 4.78 -19.95 7.76
C VAL A 56 3.39 -20.59 7.83
N ILE A 57 3.28 -21.92 7.65
CA ILE A 57 2.00 -22.64 7.79
C ILE A 57 1.44 -22.44 9.21
N ALA A 58 2.25 -22.67 10.24
CA ALA A 58 1.83 -22.53 11.63
C ALA A 58 1.32 -21.10 11.93
N ILE A 59 2.06 -20.07 11.52
CA ILE A 59 1.66 -18.66 11.71
C ILE A 59 0.33 -18.36 11.01
N ASN A 60 0.12 -18.85 9.78
CA ASN A 60 -1.12 -18.62 9.04
C ASN A 60 -2.31 -19.35 9.69
N VAL A 61 -2.11 -20.58 10.18
CA VAL A 61 -3.15 -21.31 10.91
C VAL A 61 -3.50 -20.58 12.21
N ILE A 62 -2.52 -20.20 13.02
CA ILE A 62 -2.73 -19.46 14.27
C ILE A 62 -3.42 -18.12 14.00
N GLY A 63 -2.96 -17.37 13.01
CA GLY A 63 -3.57 -16.10 12.60
C GLY A 63 -5.02 -16.26 12.14
N SER A 64 -5.33 -17.33 11.41
CA SER A 64 -6.69 -17.64 10.96
C SER A 64 -7.61 -18.05 12.11
N LEU A 65 -7.10 -18.79 13.10
CA LEU A 65 -7.84 -19.11 14.32
C LEU A 65 -8.21 -17.86 15.11
N GLY A 66 -7.36 -16.82 15.08
CA GLY A 66 -7.66 -15.51 15.64
C GLY A 66 -8.95 -14.89 15.10
N LEU A 67 -9.32 -15.17 13.85
CA LEU A 67 -10.55 -14.66 13.23
C LEU A 67 -11.82 -15.25 13.84
N LEU A 68 -11.75 -16.42 14.48
CA LEU A 68 -12.90 -17.04 15.15
C LEU A 68 -13.33 -16.26 16.40
N PHE A 69 -12.44 -15.44 16.96
CA PHE A 69 -12.70 -14.62 18.15
C PHE A 69 -13.12 -13.18 17.79
N LEU A 70 -13.20 -12.85 16.50
CA LEU A 70 -13.50 -11.51 16.04
C LEU A 70 -15.01 -11.30 15.98
N ASP A 71 -15.52 -10.40 16.82
CA ASP A 71 -16.92 -10.00 16.82
C ASP A 71 -17.11 -8.77 15.92
N ILE A 72 -17.64 -8.98 14.71
CA ILE A 72 -17.97 -7.92 13.75
C ILE A 72 -19.50 -7.91 13.57
N PRO A 73 -20.14 -6.72 13.62
CA PRO A 73 -21.56 -6.60 13.31
C PRO A 73 -21.89 -7.22 11.95
N THR A 74 -22.80 -8.20 11.94
CA THR A 74 -23.28 -8.78 10.68
C THR A 74 -23.97 -7.70 9.84
N PRO A 75 -23.56 -7.50 8.57
CA PRO A 75 -24.23 -6.53 7.70
C PRO A 75 -25.73 -6.84 7.57
N PRO A 76 -26.60 -5.82 7.45
CA PRO A 76 -28.02 -6.03 7.23
C PRO A 76 -28.25 -6.93 6.01
N ARG A 77 -29.01 -8.00 6.20
CA ARG A 77 -29.31 -8.95 5.12
C ARG A 77 -30.16 -8.23 4.07
N LYS A 78 -29.60 -7.97 2.89
CA LYS A 78 -30.31 -7.33 1.77
C LYS A 78 -31.61 -8.08 1.47
N LYS A 79 -32.74 -7.37 1.41
CA LYS A 79 -34.00 -7.99 0.95
C LYS A 79 -33.88 -8.27 -0.54
N LYS A 80 -34.40 -9.42 -1.00
CA LYS A 80 -34.45 -9.74 -2.44
C LYS A 80 -35.16 -8.60 -3.18
N GLY A 81 -34.44 -7.92 -4.08
CA GLY A 81 -34.96 -6.81 -4.90
C GLY A 81 -34.51 -5.41 -4.50
N GLU A 82 -33.81 -5.23 -3.37
CA GLU A 82 -33.21 -3.93 -3.04
C GLU A 82 -32.01 -3.61 -3.93
N LYS A 83 -32.00 -2.41 -4.53
CA LYS A 83 -30.87 -1.94 -5.35
C LYS A 83 -29.64 -1.74 -4.46
N SER A 84 -28.52 -2.35 -4.85
CA SER A 84 -27.25 -2.33 -4.12
C SER A 84 -26.44 -1.02 -4.29
N GLY A 85 -27.10 0.14 -4.22
CA GLY A 85 -26.49 1.42 -4.62
C GLY A 85 -26.19 1.49 -6.13
N ARG A 86 -25.32 2.43 -6.53
CA ARG A 86 -24.94 2.72 -7.92
C ARG A 86 -24.10 1.62 -8.55
N ASP A 87 -24.17 1.42 -9.86
CA ASP A 87 -23.34 0.41 -10.53
C ASP A 87 -21.84 0.77 -10.50
N LEU A 88 -20.97 -0.25 -10.57
CA LEU A 88 -19.51 -0.02 -10.60
C LEU A 88 -19.10 0.93 -11.72
N LYS A 89 -19.73 0.84 -12.89
CA LYS A 89 -19.47 1.75 -14.01
C LYS A 89 -19.71 3.21 -13.63
N GLU A 90 -20.81 3.49 -12.92
CA GLU A 90 -21.14 4.83 -12.45
C GLU A 90 -20.17 5.30 -11.35
N ILE A 91 -19.75 4.40 -10.46
CA ILE A 91 -18.78 4.74 -9.41
C ILE A 91 -17.39 5.06 -10.01
N PHE A 92 -16.98 4.32 -11.04
CA PHE A 92 -15.70 4.50 -11.73
C PHE A 92 -15.73 5.60 -12.81
N THR A 93 -16.84 6.29 -13.02
CA THR A 93 -16.83 7.58 -13.75
C THR A 93 -16.43 8.75 -12.84
N GLN A 94 -16.53 8.58 -11.52
CA GLN A 94 -16.14 9.62 -10.57
C GLN A 94 -14.62 9.78 -10.55
N PRO A 95 -14.09 10.99 -10.82
CA PRO A 95 -12.65 11.23 -10.84
C PRO A 95 -11.96 10.82 -9.53
N LYS A 96 -12.62 11.07 -8.39
CA LYS A 96 -12.08 10.76 -7.06
C LYS A 96 -11.84 9.26 -6.85
N THR A 97 -12.75 8.40 -7.31
CA THR A 97 -12.61 6.94 -7.25
C THR A 97 -11.42 6.49 -8.09
N VAL A 98 -11.35 6.95 -9.34
CA VAL A 98 -10.29 6.56 -10.28
C VAL A 98 -8.92 6.95 -9.74
N VAL A 99 -8.78 8.19 -9.22
CA VAL A 99 -7.51 8.64 -8.63
C VAL A 99 -7.14 7.84 -7.39
N ALA A 100 -8.10 7.53 -6.50
CA ALA A 100 -7.84 6.73 -5.32
C ALA A 100 -7.31 5.33 -5.70
N VAL A 101 -7.94 4.68 -6.67
CA VAL A 101 -7.52 3.34 -7.15
C VAL A 101 -6.14 3.40 -7.80
N ILE A 102 -5.89 4.36 -8.71
CA ILE A 102 -4.58 4.51 -9.36
C ILE A 102 -3.48 4.74 -8.33
N CYS A 103 -3.70 5.63 -7.36
CA CYS A 103 -2.70 5.91 -6.33
C CYS A 103 -2.45 4.70 -5.43
N ALA A 104 -3.48 3.93 -5.08
CA ALA A 104 -3.34 2.70 -4.32
C ALA A 104 -2.54 1.64 -5.10
N MET A 105 -2.87 1.44 -6.38
CA MET A 105 -2.17 0.52 -7.27
C MET A 105 -0.70 0.89 -7.41
N VAL A 106 -0.40 2.15 -7.76
CA VAL A 106 0.98 2.62 -7.96
C VAL A 106 1.78 2.53 -6.66
N SER A 107 1.23 3.02 -5.54
CA SER A 107 1.97 3.01 -4.27
C SER A 107 2.37 1.59 -3.86
N TYR A 108 1.46 0.62 -3.98
CA TYR A 108 1.76 -0.77 -3.62
C TYR A 108 2.68 -1.44 -4.63
N ALA A 109 2.39 -1.31 -5.93
CA ALA A 109 3.17 -1.95 -6.97
C ALA A 109 4.62 -1.46 -6.99
N MET A 110 4.87 -0.16 -6.79
CA MET A 110 6.23 0.38 -6.77
C MET A 110 7.03 -0.11 -5.56
N MET A 111 6.39 -0.18 -4.39
CA MET A 111 7.00 -0.79 -3.21
C MET A 111 7.39 -2.24 -3.50
N THR A 112 6.46 -3.04 -4.02
CA THR A 112 6.73 -4.44 -4.37
C THR A 112 7.83 -4.58 -5.41
N LEU A 113 7.80 -3.77 -6.46
CA LEU A 113 8.76 -3.79 -7.56
C LEU A 113 10.20 -3.64 -7.05
N VAL A 114 10.45 -2.63 -6.20
CA VAL A 114 11.80 -2.37 -5.68
C VAL A 114 12.19 -3.32 -4.56
N MET A 115 11.28 -3.57 -3.62
CA MET A 115 11.55 -4.42 -2.46
C MET A 115 11.91 -5.86 -2.87
N THR A 116 11.22 -6.42 -3.88
CA THR A 116 11.41 -7.81 -4.34
C THR A 116 12.84 -8.06 -4.86
N SER A 117 13.43 -7.10 -5.56
CA SER A 117 14.76 -7.22 -6.17
C SER A 117 15.89 -6.70 -5.29
N THR A 118 15.59 -6.01 -4.19
CA THR A 118 16.59 -5.35 -3.32
C THR A 118 17.61 -6.34 -2.76
N THR A 119 17.15 -7.44 -2.15
CA THR A 119 18.07 -8.44 -1.58
C THR A 119 19.00 -9.02 -2.65
N LEU A 120 18.46 -9.31 -3.83
CA LEU A 120 19.25 -9.85 -4.94
C LEU A 120 20.27 -8.83 -5.44
N ALA A 121 19.88 -7.56 -5.61
CA ALA A 121 20.76 -6.48 -6.00
C ALA A 121 21.90 -6.26 -4.99
N MET A 122 21.60 -6.23 -3.69
CA MET A 122 22.62 -6.08 -2.64
C MET A 122 23.61 -7.25 -2.61
N THR A 123 23.13 -8.49 -2.78
CA THR A 123 24.05 -9.64 -2.84
C THR A 123 24.90 -9.64 -4.11
N ALA A 124 24.37 -9.12 -5.23
CA ALA A 124 25.11 -8.98 -6.47
C ALA A 124 26.21 -7.90 -6.39
N THR A 125 26.04 -6.87 -5.56
CA THR A 125 27.07 -5.86 -5.27
C THR A 125 28.07 -6.31 -4.18
N GLY A 126 27.93 -7.53 -3.65
CA GLY A 126 28.86 -8.12 -2.69
C GLY A 126 28.51 -7.91 -1.22
N PHE A 127 27.34 -7.33 -0.89
CA PHE A 127 26.89 -7.25 0.49
C PHE A 127 26.41 -8.61 1.02
N THR A 128 26.48 -8.76 2.34
CA THR A 128 26.04 -9.99 3.01
C THR A 128 24.51 -10.11 3.00
N THR A 129 24.02 -11.35 3.01
CA THR A 129 22.59 -11.64 3.18
C THR A 129 22.04 -11.08 4.49
N ALA A 130 22.84 -11.06 5.55
CA ALA A 130 22.49 -10.45 6.82
C ALA A 130 22.30 -8.93 6.71
N GLY A 131 23.19 -8.24 5.97
CA GLY A 131 23.06 -6.81 5.70
C GLY A 131 21.80 -6.49 4.89
N ALA A 132 21.52 -7.28 3.85
CA ALA A 132 20.29 -7.14 3.07
C ALA A 132 19.03 -7.37 3.92
N ALA A 133 19.05 -8.37 4.80
CA ALA A 133 17.95 -8.62 5.73
C ALA A 133 17.72 -7.45 6.69
N ASP A 134 18.76 -6.77 7.16
CA ASP A 134 18.62 -5.59 8.03
C ASP A 134 18.05 -4.37 7.28
N VAL A 135 18.46 -4.14 6.03
CA VAL A 135 17.83 -3.13 5.15
C VAL A 135 16.33 -3.40 4.99
N ILE A 136 15.94 -4.66 4.72
CA ILE A 136 14.54 -5.05 4.61
C ILE A 136 13.80 -4.89 5.93
N ARG A 137 14.44 -5.16 7.08
CA ARG A 137 13.85 -4.91 8.39
C ARG A 137 13.53 -3.43 8.59
N TRP A 138 14.48 -2.53 8.30
CA TRP A 138 14.24 -1.09 8.39
C TRP A 138 13.20 -0.58 7.39
N HIS A 139 13.14 -1.17 6.19
CA HIS A 139 12.05 -0.94 5.25
C HIS A 139 10.67 -1.25 5.87
N ILE A 140 10.51 -2.43 6.47
CA ILE A 140 9.25 -2.86 7.09
C ILE A 140 8.88 -1.95 8.28
N ILE A 141 9.87 -1.52 9.07
CA ILE A 141 9.66 -0.50 10.12
C ILE A 141 9.14 0.79 9.51
N ALA A 142 9.79 1.31 8.47
CA ALA A 142 9.38 2.51 7.75
C ALA A 142 8.00 2.37 7.08
N MET A 143 7.63 1.14 6.68
CA MET A 143 6.34 0.81 6.08
C MET A 143 5.20 0.82 7.10
N PHE A 144 5.40 0.34 8.33
CA PHE A 144 4.31 0.13 9.29
C PHE A 144 4.33 1.03 10.51
N ALA A 145 5.50 1.42 11.05
CA ALA A 145 5.59 2.27 12.24
C ALA A 145 4.93 3.65 12.07
N PRO A 146 5.02 4.34 10.91
CA PRO A 146 4.31 5.61 10.73
C PRO A 146 2.80 5.48 10.86
N SER A 147 2.23 4.28 10.67
CA SER A 147 0.78 4.06 10.75
C SER A 147 0.19 4.31 12.15
N PHE A 148 0.99 4.49 13.21
CA PHE A 148 0.47 5.04 14.47
C PHE A 148 0.03 6.51 14.34
N PHE A 149 0.58 7.24 13.37
CA PHE A 149 0.38 8.67 13.17
C PHE A 149 -0.29 9.02 11.84
N THR A 150 -0.14 8.20 10.80
CA THR A 150 -0.63 8.48 9.44
C THR A 150 -2.12 8.81 9.40
N GLY A 151 -2.96 8.07 10.14
CA GLY A 151 -4.37 8.40 10.26
C GLY A 151 -4.64 9.81 10.81
N ALA A 152 -3.90 10.24 11.84
CA ALA A 152 -4.02 11.59 12.39
C ALA A 152 -3.49 12.66 11.43
N ILE A 153 -2.44 12.35 10.66
CA ILE A 153 -1.93 13.23 9.61
C ILE A 153 -2.99 13.41 8.52
N ILE A 154 -3.62 12.32 8.05
CA ILE A 154 -4.70 12.37 7.05
C ILE A 154 -5.85 13.25 7.55
N SER A 155 -6.28 13.11 8.80
CA SER A 155 -7.34 13.95 9.38
C SER A 155 -6.97 15.45 9.41
N ARG A 156 -5.67 15.80 9.55
CA ARG A 156 -5.20 17.18 9.64
C ARG A 156 -4.98 17.84 8.28
N ILE A 157 -4.32 17.17 7.36
CA ILE A 157 -3.89 17.78 6.08
C ILE A 157 -4.67 17.27 4.86
N GLY A 158 -5.51 16.25 5.03
CA GLY A 158 -6.36 15.67 4.00
C GLY A 158 -5.70 14.54 3.19
N GLN A 159 -6.52 13.66 2.62
CA GLN A 159 -6.07 12.45 1.91
C GLN A 159 -5.15 12.78 0.74
N LEU A 160 -5.53 13.73 -0.13
CA LEU A 160 -4.75 14.05 -1.33
C LEU A 160 -3.34 14.57 -1.03
N ARG A 161 -3.17 15.37 0.02
CA ARG A 161 -1.84 15.87 0.41
C ARG A 161 -0.95 14.74 0.90
N VAL A 162 -1.50 13.83 1.72
CA VAL A 162 -0.77 12.65 2.19
C VAL A 162 -0.37 11.74 1.03
N ILE A 163 -1.27 11.51 0.07
CA ILE A 163 -0.94 10.74 -1.15
C ILE A 163 0.21 11.39 -1.91
N MET A 164 0.18 12.70 -2.14
CA MET A 164 1.27 13.40 -2.85
C MET A 164 2.60 13.26 -2.13
N ILE A 165 2.64 13.41 -0.80
CA ILE A 165 3.85 13.18 0.01
C ILE A 165 4.36 11.75 -0.21
N GLY A 166 3.46 10.76 -0.18
CA GLY A 166 3.81 9.37 -0.45
C GLY A 166 4.44 9.16 -1.83
N LEU A 167 3.81 9.68 -2.88
CA LEU A 167 4.34 9.58 -4.25
C LEU A 167 5.69 10.29 -4.42
N THR A 168 5.88 11.44 -3.78
CA THR A 168 7.17 12.15 -3.77
C THR A 168 8.25 11.31 -3.09
N LEU A 169 7.95 10.69 -1.95
CA LEU A 169 8.90 9.81 -1.26
C LEU A 169 9.26 8.56 -2.07
N LEU A 170 8.31 7.99 -2.82
CA LEU A 170 8.61 6.91 -3.77
C LEU A 170 9.56 7.38 -4.88
N GLY A 171 9.38 8.60 -5.41
CA GLY A 171 10.31 9.19 -6.37
C GLY A 171 11.70 9.45 -5.78
N ILE A 172 11.76 9.93 -4.53
CA ILE A 172 13.02 10.11 -3.79
C ILE A 172 13.72 8.77 -3.59
N ALA A 173 13.00 7.71 -3.26
CA ALA A 173 13.56 6.36 -3.13
C ALA A 173 14.24 5.90 -4.43
N ALA A 174 13.55 6.05 -5.57
CA ALA A 174 14.10 5.72 -6.88
C ALA A 174 15.36 6.54 -7.19
N PHE A 175 15.33 7.85 -6.89
CA PHE A 175 16.47 8.72 -7.09
C PHE A 175 17.69 8.31 -6.26
N ILE A 176 17.50 8.03 -4.96
CA ILE A 176 18.58 7.57 -4.08
C ILE A 176 19.17 6.24 -4.58
N SER A 177 18.32 5.31 -5.02
CA SER A 177 18.74 3.99 -5.52
C SER A 177 19.55 4.05 -6.82
N VAL A 178 19.36 5.07 -7.66
CA VAL A 178 20.16 5.28 -8.89
C VAL A 178 21.42 6.10 -8.61
N SER A 179 21.46 6.84 -7.49
CA SER A 179 22.58 7.75 -7.18
C SER A 179 23.84 7.05 -6.67
N GLY A 180 23.76 5.78 -6.28
CA GLY A 180 24.90 5.02 -5.78
C GLY A 180 24.53 3.61 -5.32
N ASP A 181 25.54 2.77 -5.14
CA ASP A 181 25.46 1.36 -4.75
C ASP A 181 26.07 1.08 -3.37
N GLU A 182 26.35 2.12 -2.59
CA GLU A 182 26.76 1.98 -1.19
C GLU A 182 25.60 1.48 -0.31
N VAL A 183 25.93 0.88 0.84
CA VAL A 183 24.92 0.29 1.73
C VAL A 183 23.93 1.35 2.25
N GLU A 184 24.41 2.59 2.44
CA GLU A 184 23.64 3.76 2.84
C GLU A 184 22.57 4.11 1.81
N ASN A 185 22.87 3.99 0.51
CA ASN A 185 21.88 4.20 -0.56
C ASN A 185 20.73 3.21 -0.43
N PHE A 186 21.02 1.94 -0.16
CA PHE A 186 19.99 0.93 0.08
C PHE A 186 19.14 1.26 1.31
N TYR A 187 19.75 1.63 2.44
CA TYR A 187 19.00 2.03 3.64
C TYR A 187 18.07 3.22 3.37
N PHE A 188 18.62 4.32 2.86
CA PHE A 188 17.83 5.54 2.67
C PHE A 188 16.76 5.37 1.60
N ALA A 189 17.06 4.65 0.51
CA ALA A 189 16.08 4.37 -0.52
C ALA A 189 14.94 3.51 0.02
N LEU A 190 15.24 2.42 0.73
CA LEU A 190 14.21 1.50 1.22
C LEU A 190 13.40 2.08 2.38
N ILE A 191 13.99 2.94 3.21
CA ILE A 191 13.24 3.72 4.22
C ILE A 191 12.30 4.71 3.52
N ALA A 192 12.78 5.47 2.54
CA ALA A 192 11.95 6.38 1.75
C ALA A 192 10.83 5.63 1.01
N LEU A 193 11.11 4.45 0.47
CA LEU A 193 10.15 3.57 -0.19
C LEU A 193 9.05 3.12 0.78
N GLY A 194 9.43 2.71 1.99
CA GLY A 194 8.48 2.29 3.04
C GLY A 194 7.56 3.44 3.48
N LEU A 195 8.14 4.62 3.74
CA LEU A 195 7.37 5.82 4.07
C LEU A 195 6.45 6.27 2.92
N GLY A 196 6.96 6.19 1.69
CA GLY A 196 6.23 6.51 0.47
C GLY A 196 5.04 5.60 0.26
N TRP A 197 5.23 4.29 0.45
CA TRP A 197 4.15 3.32 0.46
C TRP A 197 3.12 3.63 1.55
N ASN A 198 3.57 3.92 2.77
CA ASN A 198 2.67 4.17 3.90
C ASN A 198 1.71 5.33 3.60
N PHE A 199 2.25 6.50 3.28
CA PHE A 199 1.44 7.67 3.00
C PHE A 199 0.62 7.52 1.72
N GLY A 200 1.22 6.99 0.66
CA GLY A 200 0.55 6.79 -0.63
C GLY A 200 -0.63 5.81 -0.52
N PHE A 201 -0.39 4.62 0.02
CA PHE A 201 -1.38 3.55 0.08
C PHE A 201 -2.47 3.79 1.13
N ILE A 202 -2.11 4.25 2.34
CA ILE A 202 -3.11 4.56 3.38
C ILE A 202 -3.93 5.78 2.98
N GLY A 203 -3.30 6.82 2.44
CA GLY A 203 -3.98 8.00 1.91
C GLY A 203 -4.96 7.64 0.80
N ALA A 204 -4.54 6.80 -0.15
CA ALA A 204 -5.38 6.35 -1.26
C ALA A 204 -6.55 5.46 -0.79
N THR A 205 -6.29 4.55 0.15
CA THR A 205 -7.33 3.71 0.77
C THR A 205 -8.35 4.58 1.50
N SER A 206 -7.91 5.57 2.28
CA SER A 206 -8.79 6.52 2.95
C SER A 206 -9.55 7.42 1.97
N LEU A 207 -8.96 7.77 0.83
CA LEU A 207 -9.67 8.52 -0.21
C LEU A 207 -10.80 7.68 -0.80
N LEU A 208 -10.55 6.39 -1.06
CA LEU A 208 -11.53 5.46 -1.64
C LEU A 208 -12.75 5.27 -0.73
N THR A 209 -12.57 5.24 0.59
CA THR A 209 -13.71 5.09 1.53
C THR A 209 -14.69 6.27 1.49
N THR A 210 -14.33 7.37 0.83
CA THR A 210 -15.19 8.56 0.68
C THR A 210 -15.91 8.61 -0.67
N THR A 211 -15.78 7.59 -1.52
CA THR A 211 -16.35 7.59 -2.88
C THR A 211 -17.52 6.62 -3.05
N HIS A 212 -17.84 5.85 -2.01
CA HIS A 212 -18.88 4.83 -2.03
C HIS A 212 -19.73 4.90 -0.77
N THR A 213 -20.98 4.47 -0.87
CA THR A 213 -21.85 4.28 0.31
C THR A 213 -21.59 2.92 0.98
N SER A 214 -22.23 2.66 2.12
CA SER A 214 -22.11 1.38 2.81
C SER A 214 -22.67 0.21 1.98
N GLU A 215 -23.69 0.44 1.17
CA GLU A 215 -24.28 -0.57 0.27
C GLU A 215 -23.34 -0.95 -0.89
N GLU A 216 -22.40 -0.05 -1.20
CA GLU A 216 -21.45 -0.13 -2.32
C GLU A 216 -20.05 -0.59 -1.89
N GLN A 217 -19.74 -0.56 -0.59
CA GLN A 217 -18.38 -0.74 -0.08
C GLN A 217 -17.73 -2.06 -0.53
N ALA A 218 -18.45 -3.18 -0.41
CA ALA A 218 -17.91 -4.50 -0.73
C ALA A 218 -17.47 -4.63 -2.20
N LYS A 219 -18.26 -4.09 -3.15
CA LYS A 219 -17.94 -4.18 -4.58
C LYS A 219 -16.80 -3.23 -4.97
N VAL A 220 -16.77 -2.02 -4.40
CA VAL A 220 -15.74 -1.02 -4.71
C VAL A 220 -14.39 -1.42 -4.12
N GLN A 221 -14.38 -1.82 -2.84
CA GLN A 221 -13.18 -2.29 -2.15
C GLN A 221 -12.67 -3.60 -2.75
N GLY A 222 -13.57 -4.53 -3.10
CA GLY A 222 -13.21 -5.78 -3.78
C GLY A 222 -12.54 -5.53 -5.13
N LEU A 223 -13.11 -4.66 -5.97
CA LEU A 223 -12.49 -4.30 -7.25
C LEU A 223 -11.14 -3.60 -7.06
N ASN A 224 -11.04 -2.68 -6.08
CA ASN A 224 -9.76 -2.06 -5.74
C ASN A 224 -8.71 -3.11 -5.35
N ASP A 225 -9.04 -4.04 -4.44
CA ASP A 225 -8.10 -5.07 -3.99
C ASP A 225 -7.68 -6.00 -5.13
N VAL A 226 -8.58 -6.33 -6.07
CA VAL A 226 -8.25 -7.08 -7.29
C VAL A 226 -7.28 -6.31 -8.19
N LEU A 227 -7.54 -5.03 -8.45
CA LEU A 227 -6.69 -4.20 -9.31
C LEU A 227 -5.30 -3.97 -8.69
N VAL A 228 -5.25 -3.69 -7.38
CA VAL A 228 -3.98 -3.57 -6.63
C VAL A 228 -3.22 -4.89 -6.71
N SER A 229 -3.85 -6.01 -6.38
CA SER A 229 -3.20 -7.33 -6.39
C SER A 229 -2.73 -7.73 -7.79
N GLY A 230 -3.51 -7.40 -8.82
CA GLY A 230 -3.14 -7.63 -10.21
C GLY A 230 -1.87 -6.87 -10.59
N LEU A 231 -1.79 -5.58 -10.26
CA LEU A 231 -0.58 -4.79 -10.56
C LEU A 231 0.62 -5.21 -9.70
N VAL A 232 0.40 -5.57 -8.44
CA VAL A 232 1.42 -6.13 -7.55
C VAL A 232 1.99 -7.42 -8.13
N THR A 233 1.13 -8.29 -8.66
CA THR A 233 1.55 -9.53 -9.34
C THR A 233 2.47 -9.22 -10.52
N ILE A 234 2.06 -8.28 -11.38
CA ILE A 234 2.88 -7.84 -12.52
C ILE A 234 4.21 -7.25 -12.04
N ALA A 235 4.20 -6.43 -10.98
CA ALA A 235 5.39 -5.82 -10.41
C ALA A 235 6.34 -6.86 -9.80
N SER A 236 5.83 -7.87 -9.09
CA SER A 236 6.64 -8.96 -8.52
C SER A 236 7.38 -9.74 -9.61
N PHE A 237 6.66 -10.20 -10.65
CA PHE A 237 7.28 -10.93 -11.76
C PHE A 237 8.22 -10.04 -12.59
N GLY A 238 7.80 -8.78 -12.83
CA GLY A 238 8.57 -7.80 -13.56
C GLY A 238 9.87 -7.41 -12.85
N SER A 239 9.87 -7.34 -11.51
CA SER A 239 11.02 -6.96 -10.69
C SER A 239 12.25 -7.83 -10.98
N GLY A 240 12.09 -9.16 -10.86
CA GLY A 240 13.17 -10.11 -11.11
C GLY A 240 13.61 -10.12 -12.57
N ALA A 241 12.65 -10.06 -13.51
CA ALA A 241 12.95 -10.06 -14.94
C ALA A 241 13.74 -8.80 -15.36
N ILE A 242 13.33 -7.61 -14.89
CA ILE A 242 14.02 -6.35 -15.17
C ILE A 242 15.42 -6.37 -14.57
N LEU A 243 15.55 -6.81 -13.31
CA LEU A 243 16.85 -6.89 -12.65
C LEU A 243 17.80 -7.84 -13.40
N GLN A 244 17.33 -9.00 -13.83
CA GLN A 244 18.16 -10.00 -14.52
C GLN A 244 18.63 -9.52 -15.91
N ILE A 245 17.75 -8.85 -16.67
CA ILE A 245 18.01 -8.49 -18.07
C ILE A 245 18.72 -7.13 -18.17
N TYR A 246 18.29 -6.16 -17.37
CA TYR A 246 18.70 -4.77 -17.50
C TYR A 246 19.46 -4.23 -16.29
N GLY A 247 19.38 -4.89 -15.13
CA GLY A 247 20.09 -4.49 -13.91
C GLY A 247 19.26 -3.61 -12.97
N TRP A 248 19.88 -3.24 -11.84
CA TRP A 248 19.24 -2.58 -10.70
C TRP A 248 18.65 -1.20 -11.05
N GLU A 249 19.37 -0.37 -11.80
CA GLU A 249 18.89 0.97 -12.17
C GLU A 249 17.57 0.93 -12.94
N TYR A 250 17.39 -0.06 -13.82
CA TYR A 250 16.19 -0.18 -14.63
C TYR A 250 14.95 -0.57 -13.82
N VAL A 251 15.13 -1.24 -12.67
CA VAL A 251 14.04 -1.45 -11.71
C VAL A 251 13.54 -0.10 -11.20
N GLN A 252 14.44 0.87 -10.97
CA GLN A 252 14.10 2.21 -10.51
C GLN A 252 13.48 3.05 -11.64
N TYR A 253 14.02 2.98 -12.86
CA TYR A 253 13.43 3.69 -14.01
C TYR A 253 12.03 3.19 -14.36
N ALA A 254 11.72 1.92 -14.11
CA ALA A 254 10.38 1.37 -14.26
C ALA A 254 9.34 2.03 -13.34
N MET A 255 9.77 2.75 -12.29
CA MET A 255 8.86 3.53 -11.45
C MET A 255 8.36 4.82 -12.10
N ILE A 256 9.16 5.43 -12.98
CA ILE A 256 8.87 6.72 -13.63
C ILE A 256 7.49 6.72 -14.31
N PRO A 257 7.13 5.77 -15.20
CA PRO A 257 5.84 5.80 -15.86
C PRO A 257 4.66 5.66 -14.88
N ALA A 258 4.80 4.81 -13.85
CA ALA A 258 3.75 4.59 -12.86
C ALA A 258 3.53 5.80 -11.95
N LEU A 259 4.62 6.42 -11.46
CA LEU A 259 4.55 7.65 -10.67
C LEU A 259 4.02 8.82 -11.50
N SER A 260 4.40 8.92 -12.77
CA SER A 260 3.88 9.94 -13.69
C SER A 260 2.37 9.77 -13.89
N LEU A 261 1.90 8.54 -14.08
CA LEU A 261 0.46 8.25 -14.20
C LEU A 261 -0.31 8.69 -12.94
N ALA A 262 0.19 8.37 -11.75
CA ALA A 262 -0.44 8.77 -10.49
C ALA A 262 -0.45 10.30 -10.31
N ALA A 263 0.67 10.98 -10.62
CA ALA A 263 0.78 12.43 -10.55
C ALA A 263 -0.19 13.12 -11.52
N LEU A 264 -0.28 12.64 -12.77
CA LEU A 264 -1.23 13.14 -13.77
C LEU A 264 -2.68 12.90 -13.36
N ALA A 265 -2.99 11.75 -12.74
CA ALA A 265 -4.32 11.45 -12.22
C ALA A 265 -4.72 12.44 -11.11
N ILE A 266 -3.81 12.75 -10.17
CA ILE A 266 -4.03 13.75 -9.12
C ILE A 266 -4.23 15.14 -9.72
N LEU A 267 -3.40 15.54 -10.68
CA LEU A 267 -3.52 16.83 -11.38
C LEU A 267 -4.88 16.94 -12.09
N TRP A 268 -5.31 15.88 -12.77
CA TRP A 268 -6.61 15.81 -13.42
C TRP A 268 -7.77 16.01 -12.44
N LEU A 269 -7.72 15.35 -11.26
CA LEU A 269 -8.71 15.56 -10.21
C LEU A 269 -8.70 17.00 -9.69
N ALA A 270 -7.52 17.59 -9.46
CA ALA A 270 -7.40 18.97 -9.01
C ALA A 270 -8.04 19.96 -10.01
N ILE A 271 -7.82 19.76 -11.31
CA ILE A 271 -8.42 20.58 -12.38
C ILE A 271 -9.95 20.43 -12.39
N LYS A 272 -10.47 19.19 -12.32
CA LYS A 272 -11.91 18.91 -12.28
C LYS A 272 -12.58 19.57 -11.07
N THR A 273 -11.98 19.48 -9.88
CA THR A 273 -12.52 20.07 -8.66
C THR A 273 -12.54 21.59 -8.71
N ARG A 274 -11.51 22.23 -9.28
CA ARG A 274 -11.48 23.69 -9.48
C ARG A 274 -12.58 24.15 -10.44
N ARG A 275 -12.76 23.45 -11.58
CA ARG A 275 -13.78 23.80 -12.59
C ARG A 275 -15.20 23.66 -12.05
N ALA A 276 -15.47 22.67 -11.19
CA ALA A 276 -16.78 22.51 -10.56
C ALA A 276 -17.11 23.70 -9.64
N ARG A 277 -16.13 24.17 -8.84
CA ARG A 277 -16.30 25.34 -7.95
C ARG A 277 -16.49 26.66 -8.68
N SER A 278 -15.93 26.81 -9.88
CA SER A 278 -16.10 28.04 -10.68
C SER A 278 -17.45 28.14 -11.39
N ILE A 279 -18.23 27.05 -11.46
CA ILE A 279 -19.53 27.01 -12.16
C ILE A 279 -20.70 27.26 -11.19
N GLU A 280 -20.53 27.08 -9.88
CA GLU A 280 -21.52 27.51 -8.88
C GLU A 280 -21.54 29.05 -8.78
N PRO A 281 -22.62 29.74 -9.21
CA PRO A 281 -22.71 31.18 -9.05
C PRO A 281 -22.82 31.52 -7.56
N ASN A 282 -22.02 32.49 -7.14
CA ASN A 282 -22.01 32.99 -5.76
C ASN A 282 -23.34 33.69 -5.42
N PHE A 283 -24.36 32.91 -5.01
CA PHE A 283 -25.64 33.44 -4.48
C PHE A 283 -25.55 33.81 -2.99
N GLY A 284 -24.35 33.94 -2.42
CA GLY A 284 -24.11 34.21 -1.00
C GLY A 284 -23.82 35.67 -0.65
N GLY A 285 -24.48 36.62 -1.32
CA GLY A 285 -24.20 38.05 -1.15
C GLY A 285 -25.42 38.96 -1.18
N MET A 286 -26.58 38.53 -0.67
CA MET A 286 -27.70 39.41 -0.34
C MET A 286 -28.56 38.75 0.76
N ARG A 287 -28.16 38.92 2.02
CA ARG A 287 -29.05 39.07 3.18
C ARG A 287 -28.30 39.81 4.29
#